data_AF-A0AAU3I3K8-F1
#
_entry.id   AF-A0AAU3I3K8-F1
#
_cell.length_a   1.000
_cell.length_b   1.000
_cell.length_c   1.000
_cell.angle_alpha   90.00
_cell.angle_beta   90.00
_cell.angle_gamma   90.00
#
_symmetry.space_group_name_H-M   'P 1'
#
loop_
_entity.id
_entity.type
_entity.pdbx_description
1 polymer ?
#
loop_
_entity_poly.entity_id
_entity_poly.type
_entity_poly.pdbx_seq_one_letter_code
_entity_poly.pdbx_strand_id
1 'polypeptide(L)'
;MPDLPTPQDAAEAALFSECWDAVLSYADLCTSGSAAAGQLATEAFTHGIHEARSATARTKTTGRRNPGLPRIPLLLNSVRATAAAWEAHGQGHRLDPDLRLWLNSEKAARYTGPPLHRPIALRGLKDLQEPDAALLWLVEVEALPLPAVARRLGLDPVAAAEELGQVRALFRDRCHRNHLDTPMDANCRSYARLLDAVTRSPSAETPEDLSQHLSRCVECAEAAACLRLHGGGLPAALAGGVIGWGGLAYLERRRRAAEAGLAGGRTDAAVDTGIAEIREAAPRIGRTGLLVAAVIVSGLALTVSLMPFGAEDGGAASARGGSAEGRPVADSGVSSPSATTRGEGTLVSPEPVDAGADASSKPDPEPQGTSSSPAHATKGTSGSKGSTTPPDSTKGPAASCQVKYDVVDQWTDGFQASVTVTSVDALDSWEIGWTFDDGQRVTQMWDGTVAQDGSRVTATAADYNKSVAAGGSFAVGFLGTWHDGNTTPDAFTLNGGRCTTAH
;
A
#
# COMPACT_ATOMS: atom_id res chain seq x y z
N MET A 1 -9.15 -35.19 12.01
CA MET A 1 -9.36 -33.95 11.23
C MET A 1 -9.93 -32.95 12.21
N PRO A 2 -9.32 -31.78 12.44
CA PRO A 2 -9.92 -30.77 13.32
C PRO A 2 -11.27 -30.35 12.74
N ASP A 3 -12.24 -30.04 13.61
CA ASP A 3 -13.55 -29.58 13.17
C ASP A 3 -13.39 -28.29 12.36
N LEU A 4 -13.85 -28.33 11.12
CA LEU A 4 -13.79 -27.19 10.21
C LEU A 4 -14.75 -26.12 10.73
N PRO A 5 -14.41 -24.82 10.64
CA PRO A 5 -15.34 -23.74 10.95
C PRO A 5 -16.66 -23.94 10.19
N THR A 6 -17.75 -24.14 10.91
CA THR A 6 -19.06 -24.33 10.29
C THR A 6 -19.49 -23.02 9.62
N PRO A 7 -19.61 -22.95 8.28
CA PRO A 7 -20.00 -21.72 7.62
C PRO A 7 -21.42 -21.33 8.02
N GLN A 8 -21.63 -20.06 8.37
CA GLN A 8 -22.91 -19.55 8.87
C GLN A 8 -23.93 -19.36 7.72
N ASP A 9 -23.44 -19.18 6.49
CA ASP A 9 -24.25 -19.08 5.28
C ASP A 9 -23.54 -19.70 4.06
N ALA A 10 -24.27 -19.82 2.94
CA ALA A 10 -23.77 -20.41 1.70
C ALA A 10 -22.66 -19.57 1.03
N ALA A 11 -22.57 -18.27 1.30
CA ALA A 11 -21.49 -17.43 0.80
C ALA A 11 -20.21 -17.66 1.61
N GLU A 12 -20.31 -17.85 2.93
CA GLU A 12 -19.21 -18.28 3.79
C GLU A 12 -18.73 -19.69 3.44
N ALA A 13 -19.63 -20.61 3.08
CA ALA A 13 -19.26 -21.95 2.59
C ALA A 13 -18.46 -21.89 1.26
N ALA A 14 -18.85 -21.01 0.34
CA ALA A 14 -18.13 -20.77 -0.91
C ALA A 14 -16.79 -20.04 -0.68
N LEU A 15 -16.75 -19.04 0.21
CA LEU A 15 -15.52 -18.37 0.64
C LEU A 15 -14.53 -19.33 1.29
N PHE A 16 -15.03 -20.26 2.10
CA PHE A 16 -14.24 -21.29 2.75
C PHE A 16 -13.62 -22.22 1.70
N SER A 17 -14.41 -22.79 0.79
CA SER A 17 -13.87 -23.66 -0.27
C SER A 17 -12.92 -22.93 -1.23
N GLU A 18 -13.11 -21.62 -1.42
CA GLU A 18 -12.30 -20.76 -2.30
C GLU A 18 -10.94 -20.34 -1.68
N CYS A 19 -10.89 -20.05 -0.38
CA CYS A 19 -9.73 -19.44 0.27
C CYS A 19 -9.03 -20.33 1.31
N TRP A 20 -9.67 -21.40 1.81
CA TRP A 20 -9.12 -22.23 2.88
C TRP A 20 -7.79 -22.89 2.52
N ASP A 21 -7.67 -23.40 1.28
CA ASP A 21 -6.43 -24.02 0.80
C ASP A 21 -5.24 -23.05 0.82
N ALA A 22 -5.46 -21.80 0.38
CA ALA A 22 -4.46 -20.74 0.45
C ALA A 22 -4.07 -20.40 1.91
N VAL A 23 -5.05 -20.31 2.82
CA VAL A 23 -4.81 -20.01 4.25
C VAL A 23 -4.06 -21.14 4.95
N LEU A 24 -4.49 -22.38 4.77
CA LEU A 24 -3.84 -23.57 5.33
C LEU A 24 -2.42 -23.76 4.75
N SER A 25 -2.26 -23.52 3.44
CA SER A 25 -0.96 -23.55 2.74
C SER A 25 0.06 -22.59 3.36
N TYR A 26 -0.36 -21.44 3.91
CA TYR A 26 0.53 -20.51 4.61
C TYR A 26 0.66 -20.81 6.11
N ALA A 27 -0.42 -21.19 6.79
CA ALA A 27 -0.37 -21.59 8.20
C ALA A 27 0.54 -22.81 8.44
N ASP A 28 0.61 -23.73 7.48
CA ASP A 28 1.54 -24.87 7.48
C ASP A 28 3.00 -24.47 7.26
N LEU A 29 3.29 -23.37 6.56
CA LEU A 29 4.63 -22.78 6.56
C LEU A 29 4.95 -22.11 7.90
N CYS A 30 3.95 -21.52 8.56
CA CYS A 30 4.14 -20.77 9.82
C CYS A 30 4.27 -21.65 11.08
N THR A 31 4.11 -22.98 10.97
CA THR A 31 4.01 -23.87 12.14
C THR A 31 4.88 -25.11 12.01
N SER A 32 5.27 -25.67 13.16
CA SER A 32 6.13 -26.86 13.23
C SER A 32 5.38 -28.19 13.03
N GLY A 33 4.09 -28.17 12.68
CA GLY A 33 3.33 -29.37 12.39
C GLY A 33 1.85 -29.15 12.05
N SER A 34 1.28 -30.07 11.26
CA SER A 34 -0.05 -29.96 10.64
C SER A 34 -1.22 -29.74 11.60
N ALA A 35 -1.14 -30.24 12.84
CA ALA A 35 -2.16 -29.99 13.87
C ALA A 35 -2.14 -28.53 14.37
N ALA A 36 -0.96 -27.91 14.45
CA ALA A 36 -0.82 -26.48 14.72
C ALA A 36 -1.24 -25.65 13.50
N ALA A 37 -0.83 -26.05 12.28
CA ALA A 37 -1.24 -25.43 11.03
C ALA A 37 -2.77 -25.32 10.91
N GLY A 38 -3.49 -26.41 11.15
CA GLY A 38 -4.95 -26.44 11.07
C GLY A 38 -5.64 -25.52 12.10
N GLN A 39 -5.12 -25.43 13.32
CA GLN A 39 -5.66 -24.53 14.34
C GLN A 39 -5.36 -23.05 14.02
N LEU A 40 -4.13 -22.75 13.61
CA LEU A 40 -3.72 -21.40 13.19
C LEU A 40 -4.55 -20.93 11.98
N ALA A 41 -4.77 -21.82 11.00
CA ALA A 41 -5.61 -21.56 9.84
C ALA A 41 -7.08 -21.27 10.24
N THR A 42 -7.67 -22.09 11.11
CA THR A 42 -9.04 -21.87 11.63
C THR A 42 -9.18 -20.51 12.30
N GLU A 43 -8.32 -20.21 13.28
CA GLU A 43 -8.40 -18.98 14.06
C GLU A 43 -8.18 -17.73 13.18
N ALA A 44 -7.16 -17.77 12.31
CA ALA A 44 -6.90 -16.72 11.33
C ALA A 44 -8.04 -16.51 10.33
N PHE A 45 -8.69 -17.59 9.86
CA PHE A 45 -9.82 -17.50 8.95
C PHE A 45 -11.01 -16.81 9.63
N THR A 46 -11.34 -17.21 10.86
CA THR A 46 -12.38 -16.55 11.65
C THR A 46 -12.09 -15.06 11.84
N HIS A 47 -10.88 -14.69 12.29
CA HIS A 47 -10.50 -13.28 12.47
C HIS A 47 -10.58 -12.47 11.16
N GLY A 48 -10.01 -12.98 10.06
CA GLY A 48 -9.99 -12.26 8.78
C GLY A 48 -11.36 -12.13 8.12
N ILE A 49 -12.27 -13.10 8.27
CA ILE A 49 -13.65 -12.96 7.80
C ILE A 49 -14.41 -11.90 8.63
N HIS A 50 -14.20 -11.82 9.95
CA HIS A 50 -14.76 -10.73 10.75
C HIS A 50 -14.22 -9.36 10.32
N GLU A 51 -12.92 -9.25 10.03
CA GLU A 51 -12.33 -8.02 9.50
C GLU A 51 -12.95 -7.63 8.14
N ALA A 52 -13.03 -8.57 7.19
CA ALA A 52 -13.61 -8.33 5.87
C ALA A 52 -15.11 -7.93 5.92
N ARG A 53 -15.89 -8.55 6.82
CA ARG A 53 -17.28 -8.15 7.13
C ARG A 53 -17.32 -6.70 7.65
N SER A 54 -16.44 -6.34 8.59
CA SER A 54 -16.36 -4.98 9.16
C SER A 54 -15.98 -3.90 8.13
N ALA A 55 -15.10 -4.23 7.17
CA ALA A 55 -14.70 -3.32 6.09
C ALA A 55 -15.84 -3.11 5.08
N THR A 56 -16.57 -4.18 4.76
CA THR A 56 -17.76 -4.13 3.90
C THR A 56 -18.88 -3.32 4.53
N ALA A 57 -19.14 -3.51 5.83
CA ALA A 57 -20.13 -2.73 6.58
C ALA A 57 -19.78 -1.23 6.58
N ARG A 58 -18.54 -0.87 6.93
CA ARG A 58 -18.05 0.52 6.87
C ARG A 58 -18.20 1.14 5.48
N THR A 59 -17.94 0.39 4.41
CA THR A 59 -18.12 0.86 3.03
C THR A 59 -19.59 1.16 2.72
N LYS A 60 -20.54 0.33 3.18
CA LYS A 60 -21.98 0.58 3.02
C LYS A 60 -22.45 1.81 3.81
N THR A 61 -21.97 1.98 5.04
CA THR A 61 -22.37 3.10 5.92
C THR A 61 -21.79 4.44 5.48
N THR A 62 -20.55 4.47 5.00
CA THR A 62 -19.85 5.72 4.64
C THR A 62 -19.91 6.08 3.16
N GLY A 63 -20.36 5.17 2.30
CA GLY A 63 -20.32 5.33 0.83
C GLY A 63 -18.90 5.32 0.22
N ARG A 64 -17.85 5.54 1.02
CA ARG A 64 -16.45 5.56 0.60
C ARG A 64 -15.97 4.14 0.37
N ARG A 65 -15.68 3.78 -0.89
CA ARG A 65 -14.93 2.55 -1.23
C ARG A 65 -13.58 2.60 -0.52
N ASN A 66 -13.38 1.72 0.45
CA ASN A 66 -12.13 1.68 1.19
C ASN A 66 -11.10 0.86 0.38
N PRO A 67 -9.97 1.46 -0.07
CA PRO A 67 -8.88 0.69 -0.68
C PRO A 67 -8.40 -0.39 0.30
N GLY A 68 -8.49 -1.63 -0.14
CA GLY A 68 -8.44 -2.81 0.71
C GLY A 68 -7.86 -3.99 -0.04
N LEU A 69 -7.21 -4.87 0.70
CA LEU A 69 -6.60 -6.06 0.11
C LEU A 69 -7.68 -7.02 -0.42
N PRO A 70 -7.40 -7.73 -1.53
CA PRO A 70 -8.26 -8.81 -1.97
C PRO A 70 -8.25 -9.94 -0.92
N ARG A 71 -9.29 -10.78 -0.95
CA ARG A 71 -9.63 -11.68 0.16
C ARG A 71 -8.49 -12.59 0.63
N ILE A 72 -7.74 -13.19 -0.30
CA ILE A 72 -6.65 -14.11 0.06
C ILE A 72 -5.52 -13.35 0.81
N PRO A 73 -4.90 -12.29 0.27
CA PRO A 73 -3.96 -11.44 1.04
C PRO A 73 -4.45 -10.94 2.40
N LEU A 74 -5.73 -10.60 2.52
CA LEU A 74 -6.31 -10.22 3.81
C LEU A 74 -6.22 -11.40 4.80
N LEU A 75 -6.66 -12.58 4.41
CA LEU A 75 -6.60 -13.78 5.24
C LEU A 75 -5.17 -14.25 5.54
N LEU A 76 -4.23 -14.12 4.59
CA LEU A 76 -2.80 -14.41 4.82
C LEU A 76 -2.18 -13.44 5.83
N ASN A 77 -2.58 -12.16 5.79
CA ASN A 77 -2.22 -11.19 6.82
C ASN A 77 -2.83 -11.57 8.18
N SER A 78 -4.07 -12.09 8.22
CA SER A 78 -4.67 -12.62 9.44
C SER A 78 -3.91 -13.83 10.00
N VAL A 79 -3.39 -14.74 9.16
CA VAL A 79 -2.51 -15.86 9.61
C VAL A 79 -1.27 -15.32 10.31
N ARG A 80 -0.61 -14.32 9.73
CA ARG A 80 0.57 -13.68 10.34
C ARG A 80 0.23 -12.95 11.64
N ALA A 81 -0.91 -12.27 11.71
CA ALA A 81 -1.38 -11.60 12.92
C ALA A 81 -1.72 -12.59 14.05
N THR A 82 -2.41 -13.69 13.74
CA THR A 82 -2.68 -14.76 14.71
C THR A 82 -1.40 -15.46 15.15
N ALA A 83 -0.42 -15.68 14.27
CA ALA A 83 0.89 -16.21 14.67
C ALA A 83 1.65 -15.26 15.61
N ALA A 84 1.61 -13.95 15.35
CA ALA A 84 2.16 -12.94 16.26
C ALA A 84 1.44 -12.97 17.63
N ALA A 85 0.11 -13.15 17.65
CA ALA A 85 -0.65 -13.34 18.87
C ALA A 85 -0.25 -14.64 19.61
N TRP A 86 -0.04 -15.76 18.91
CA TRP A 86 0.43 -17.00 19.52
C TRP A 86 1.79 -16.84 20.20
N GLU A 87 2.75 -16.14 19.57
CA GLU A 87 4.03 -15.82 20.22
C GLU A 87 3.82 -14.99 21.49
N ALA A 88 3.05 -13.91 21.40
CA ALA A 88 2.76 -13.01 22.53
C ALA A 88 2.04 -13.69 23.71
N HIS A 89 1.19 -14.69 23.44
CA HIS A 89 0.49 -15.46 24.47
C HIS A 89 1.22 -16.76 24.90
N GLY A 90 2.53 -16.88 24.61
CA GLY A 90 3.37 -18.00 25.06
C GLY A 90 3.19 -19.32 24.29
N GLN A 91 2.39 -19.32 23.22
CA GLN A 91 2.18 -20.47 22.33
C GLN A 91 3.24 -20.57 21.21
N GLY A 92 4.27 -19.71 21.24
CA GLY A 92 5.34 -19.64 20.25
C GLY A 92 6.02 -20.97 19.89
N HIS A 93 6.12 -21.91 20.84
CA HIS A 93 6.69 -23.25 20.62
C HIS A 93 5.98 -24.09 19.52
N ARG A 94 4.80 -23.65 19.06
CA ARG A 94 3.99 -24.26 18.00
C ARG A 94 4.27 -23.68 16.60
N LEU A 95 4.98 -22.54 16.55
CA LEU A 95 5.34 -21.82 15.35
C LEU A 95 6.68 -22.32 14.79
N ASP A 96 6.95 -22.03 13.53
CA ASP A 96 8.27 -22.25 12.94
C ASP A 96 9.34 -21.37 13.65
N PRO A 97 10.52 -21.90 14.03
CA PRO A 97 11.55 -21.13 14.73
C PRO A 97 12.02 -19.86 14.02
N ASP A 98 12.14 -19.89 12.69
CA ASP A 98 12.60 -18.73 11.91
C ASP A 98 11.50 -17.67 11.77
N LEU A 99 10.22 -18.09 11.77
CA LEU A 99 9.10 -17.15 11.89
C LEU A 99 9.15 -16.40 13.22
N ARG A 100 9.46 -17.08 14.33
CA ARG A 100 9.54 -16.46 15.66
C ARG A 100 10.68 -15.43 15.73
N LEU A 101 11.84 -15.76 15.16
CA LEU A 101 12.95 -14.80 15.02
C LEU A 101 12.55 -13.59 14.17
N TRP A 102 11.81 -13.82 13.07
CA TRP A 102 11.33 -12.75 12.21
C TRP A 102 10.29 -11.85 12.88
N LEU A 103 9.32 -12.42 13.60
CA LEU A 103 8.26 -11.70 14.33
C LEU A 103 8.84 -10.74 15.38
N ASN A 104 9.96 -11.11 15.99
CA ASN A 104 10.68 -10.28 16.97
C ASN A 104 11.73 -9.35 16.34
N SER A 105 11.67 -9.12 15.02
CA SER A 105 12.60 -8.24 14.29
C SER A 105 11.89 -7.03 13.66
N GLU A 106 12.66 -5.98 13.38
CA GLU A 106 12.16 -4.77 12.68
C GLU A 106 11.49 -5.10 11.33
N LYS A 107 11.86 -6.21 10.69
CA LYS A 107 11.26 -6.66 9.43
C LYS A 107 9.75 -6.93 9.59
N ALA A 108 9.30 -7.42 10.74
CA ALA A 108 7.89 -7.65 11.04
C ALA A 108 7.16 -6.35 11.38
N ALA A 109 7.81 -5.42 12.11
CA ALA A 109 7.24 -4.12 12.47
C ALA A 109 6.83 -3.30 11.22
N ARG A 110 7.52 -3.45 10.08
CA ARG A 110 7.14 -2.83 8.80
C ARG A 110 5.73 -3.22 8.31
N TYR A 111 5.12 -4.31 8.77
CA TYR A 111 3.79 -4.75 8.32
C TYR A 111 2.65 -4.16 9.14
N THR A 112 2.90 -3.82 10.41
CA THR A 112 1.92 -3.25 11.35
C THR A 112 2.10 -1.75 11.57
N GLY A 113 3.31 -1.23 11.39
CA GLY A 113 3.69 0.17 11.60
C GLY A 113 3.06 1.19 10.63
N PRO A 114 3.56 2.44 10.65
CA PRO A 114 2.96 3.55 9.90
C PRO A 114 2.88 3.27 8.39
N PRO A 115 1.82 3.72 7.68
CA PRO A 115 1.60 3.35 6.28
C PRO A 115 2.80 3.56 5.36
N LEU A 116 3.51 4.67 5.47
CA LEU A 116 4.65 5.02 4.60
C LEU A 116 5.87 4.10 4.74
N HIS A 117 6.00 3.38 5.86
CA HIS A 117 7.06 2.40 6.10
C HIS A 117 6.65 0.96 5.76
N ARG A 118 5.42 0.76 5.27
CA ARG A 118 4.95 -0.56 4.82
C ARG A 118 5.59 -0.93 3.48
N PRO A 119 5.84 -2.22 3.21
CA PRO A 119 6.40 -2.68 1.94
C PRO A 119 5.65 -2.11 0.73
N ILE A 120 6.39 -1.76 -0.31
CA ILE A 120 5.86 -1.03 -1.46
C ILE A 120 4.80 -1.86 -2.20
N ALA A 121 4.99 -3.18 -2.34
CA ALA A 121 4.00 -4.08 -2.93
C ALA A 121 2.68 -4.13 -2.12
N LEU A 122 2.76 -4.09 -0.79
CA LEU A 122 1.58 -4.13 0.10
C LEU A 122 0.74 -2.85 -0.04
N ARG A 123 1.39 -1.69 -0.11
CA ARG A 123 0.71 -0.41 -0.41
C ARG A 123 0.15 -0.41 -1.84
N GLY A 124 0.98 -0.75 -2.82
CA GLY A 124 0.60 -0.77 -4.23
C GLY A 124 -0.60 -1.67 -4.53
N LEU A 125 -0.68 -2.84 -3.90
CA LEU A 125 -1.81 -3.77 -4.04
C LEU A 125 -3.07 -3.23 -3.34
N LYS A 126 -2.92 -2.55 -2.19
CA LYS A 126 -4.04 -1.94 -1.47
C LYS A 126 -4.65 -0.75 -2.22
N ASP A 127 -3.85 0.00 -2.96
CA ASP A 127 -4.28 1.19 -3.72
C ASP A 127 -4.98 0.88 -5.06
N LEU A 128 -5.02 -0.39 -5.46
CA LEU A 128 -5.82 -0.87 -6.57
C LEU A 128 -7.31 -0.95 -6.19
N GLN A 129 -8.19 -1.10 -7.18
CA GLN A 129 -9.55 -1.55 -6.90
C GLN A 129 -9.54 -3.05 -6.57
N GLU A 130 -10.45 -3.51 -5.72
CA GLU A 130 -10.53 -4.92 -5.31
C GLU A 130 -10.53 -5.94 -6.47
N PRO A 131 -11.29 -5.78 -7.57
CA PRO A 131 -11.23 -6.71 -8.71
C PRO A 131 -9.87 -6.70 -9.43
N ASP A 132 -9.22 -5.54 -9.55
CA ASP A 132 -7.90 -5.39 -10.16
C ASP A 132 -6.85 -6.10 -9.28
N ALA A 133 -6.90 -5.86 -7.97
CA ALA A 133 -6.01 -6.49 -6.99
C ALA A 133 -6.22 -8.01 -6.93
N ALA A 134 -7.46 -8.48 -7.02
CA ALA A 134 -7.81 -9.89 -7.05
C ALA A 134 -7.30 -10.56 -8.34
N LEU A 135 -7.50 -9.95 -9.52
CA LEU A 135 -6.94 -10.43 -10.79
C LEU A 135 -5.42 -10.57 -10.72
N LEU A 136 -4.73 -9.53 -10.24
CA LEU A 136 -3.28 -9.56 -10.08
C LEU A 136 -2.82 -10.66 -9.12
N TRP A 137 -3.44 -10.77 -7.94
CA TRP A 137 -3.05 -11.78 -6.95
C TRP A 137 -3.26 -13.21 -7.42
N LEU A 138 -4.43 -13.49 -8.03
CA LEU A 138 -4.79 -14.83 -8.47
C LEU A 138 -3.91 -15.33 -9.62
N VAL A 139 -3.41 -14.44 -10.48
CA VAL A 139 -2.49 -14.81 -11.57
C VAL A 139 -1.04 -14.84 -11.11
N GLU A 140 -0.55 -13.80 -10.41
CA GLU A 140 0.88 -13.68 -10.07
C GLU A 140 1.28 -14.56 -8.87
N VAL A 141 0.42 -14.70 -7.86
CA VAL A 141 0.80 -15.31 -6.56
C VAL A 141 0.11 -16.64 -6.28
N GLU A 142 -1.18 -16.78 -6.60
CA GLU A 142 -1.82 -18.11 -6.61
C GLU A 142 -1.39 -18.95 -7.83
N ALA A 143 -0.70 -18.34 -8.80
CA ALA A 143 -0.24 -18.97 -10.05
C ALA A 143 -1.36 -19.65 -10.87
N LEU A 144 -2.61 -19.19 -10.72
CA LEU A 144 -3.75 -19.82 -11.39
C LEU A 144 -3.76 -19.53 -12.90
N PRO A 145 -4.12 -20.50 -13.75
CA PRO A 145 -4.28 -20.27 -15.18
C PRO A 145 -5.28 -19.14 -15.45
N LEU A 146 -4.88 -18.16 -16.27
CA LEU A 146 -5.69 -16.97 -16.58
C LEU A 146 -7.14 -17.30 -17.01
N PRO A 147 -7.43 -18.35 -17.83
CA PRO A 147 -8.82 -18.71 -18.15
C PRO A 147 -9.66 -19.16 -16.94
N ALA A 148 -9.05 -19.76 -15.92
CA ALA A 148 -9.73 -20.12 -14.69
C ALA A 148 -10.00 -18.87 -13.81
N VAL A 149 -9.04 -17.95 -13.74
CA VAL A 149 -9.20 -16.66 -13.06
C VAL A 149 -10.29 -15.81 -13.74
N ALA A 150 -10.32 -15.76 -15.07
CA ALA A 150 -11.34 -15.05 -15.83
C ALA A 150 -12.76 -15.56 -15.49
N ARG A 151 -12.97 -16.90 -15.52
CA ARG A 151 -14.25 -17.52 -15.09
C ARG A 151 -14.60 -17.16 -13.64
N ARG A 152 -13.63 -17.25 -12.72
CA ARG A 152 -13.82 -16.95 -11.28
C ARG A 152 -14.19 -15.50 -11.00
N LEU A 153 -13.69 -14.55 -11.79
CA LEU A 153 -13.98 -13.11 -11.64
C LEU A 153 -15.16 -12.61 -12.49
N GLY A 154 -15.69 -13.44 -13.39
CA GLY A 154 -16.75 -13.08 -14.34
C GLY A 154 -16.27 -12.19 -15.49
N LEU A 155 -14.99 -12.34 -15.88
CA LEU A 155 -14.35 -11.64 -16.99
C LEU A 155 -14.41 -12.49 -18.28
N ASP A 156 -14.44 -11.83 -19.43
CA ASP A 156 -14.24 -12.50 -20.72
C ASP A 156 -12.81 -13.09 -20.80
N PRO A 157 -12.64 -14.41 -21.07
CA PRO A 157 -11.33 -15.03 -21.19
C PRO A 157 -10.42 -14.45 -22.28
N VAL A 158 -10.98 -13.83 -23.33
CA VAL A 158 -10.18 -13.22 -24.41
C VAL A 158 -9.63 -11.85 -23.97
N ALA A 159 -10.48 -10.99 -23.41
CA ALA A 159 -10.07 -9.69 -22.86
C ALA A 159 -9.20 -9.77 -21.59
N ALA A 160 -9.30 -10.88 -20.82
CA ALA A 160 -8.60 -11.02 -19.54
C ALA A 160 -7.07 -10.85 -19.62
N ALA A 161 -6.45 -11.14 -20.77
CA ALA A 161 -5.01 -10.94 -20.96
C ALA A 161 -4.63 -9.45 -21.12
N GLU A 162 -5.49 -8.66 -21.78
CA GLU A 162 -5.32 -7.21 -21.90
C GLU A 162 -5.56 -6.52 -20.56
N GLU A 163 -6.67 -6.86 -19.88
CA GLU A 163 -7.01 -6.33 -18.56
C GLU A 163 -5.90 -6.62 -17.53
N LEU A 164 -5.30 -7.84 -17.53
CA LEU A 164 -4.15 -8.15 -16.69
C LEU A 164 -2.92 -7.27 -17.03
N GLY A 165 -2.68 -6.99 -18.32
CA GLY A 165 -1.63 -6.07 -18.76
C GLY A 165 -1.85 -4.64 -18.23
N GLN A 166 -3.09 -4.14 -18.31
CA GLN A 166 -3.47 -2.83 -17.77
C GLN A 166 -3.33 -2.79 -16.23
N VAL A 167 -3.75 -3.84 -15.53
CA VAL A 167 -3.64 -3.96 -14.07
C VAL A 167 -2.17 -4.02 -13.61
N ARG A 168 -1.30 -4.74 -14.33
CA ARG A 168 0.16 -4.74 -14.07
C ARG A 168 0.76 -3.34 -14.20
N ALA A 169 0.40 -2.60 -15.25
CA ALA A 169 0.84 -1.22 -15.44
C ALA A 169 0.32 -0.30 -14.32
N LEU A 170 -0.95 -0.43 -13.93
CA LEU A 170 -1.54 0.34 -12.84
C LEU A 170 -0.86 0.03 -11.49
N PHE A 171 -0.56 -1.24 -11.20
CA PHE A 171 0.18 -1.65 -10.01
C PHE A 171 1.59 -1.04 -9.96
N ARG A 172 2.30 -1.04 -11.10
CA ARG A 172 3.60 -0.35 -11.24
C ARG A 172 3.48 1.13 -10.90
N ASP A 173 2.48 1.83 -11.42
CA ASP A 173 2.26 3.26 -11.15
C ASP A 173 1.87 3.57 -9.71
N ARG A 174 1.22 2.62 -9.00
CA ARG A 174 1.02 2.71 -7.55
C ARG A 174 2.32 2.48 -6.79
N CYS A 175 3.12 1.49 -7.16
CA CYS A 175 4.40 1.20 -6.52
C CYS A 175 5.42 2.33 -6.71
N HIS A 176 5.48 2.95 -7.90
CA HIS A 176 6.36 4.08 -8.17
C HIS A 176 6.03 5.28 -7.28
N ARG A 177 4.74 5.65 -7.17
CA ARG A 177 4.31 6.75 -6.27
C ARG A 177 4.58 6.42 -4.82
N ASN A 178 4.17 5.23 -4.35
CA ASN A 178 4.45 4.79 -3.00
C ASN A 178 5.95 4.79 -2.66
N HIS A 179 6.83 4.52 -3.63
CA HIS A 179 8.27 4.68 -3.42
C HIS A 179 8.67 6.15 -3.25
N LEU A 180 8.21 7.05 -4.14
CA LEU A 180 8.50 8.49 -4.07
C LEU A 180 7.94 9.17 -2.80
N ASP A 181 6.80 8.68 -2.30
CA ASP A 181 6.13 9.16 -1.08
C ASP A 181 6.79 8.61 0.21
N THR A 182 7.70 7.62 0.11
CA THR A 182 8.44 7.10 1.27
C THR A 182 9.56 8.08 1.67
N PRO A 183 9.67 8.46 2.95
CA PRO A 183 10.77 9.28 3.44
C PRO A 183 12.13 8.61 3.18
N MET A 184 12.98 9.25 2.37
CA MET A 184 14.26 8.70 1.94
C MET A 184 15.38 9.75 1.91
N ASP A 185 16.62 9.27 2.08
CA ASP A 185 17.84 10.09 2.00
C ASP A 185 18.12 10.63 0.57
N ALA A 186 19.12 11.49 0.45
CA ALA A 186 19.48 12.15 -0.80
C ALA A 186 19.96 11.18 -1.91
N ASN A 187 20.66 10.10 -1.55
CA ASN A 187 21.17 9.10 -2.50
C ASN A 187 20.03 8.23 -3.03
N CYS A 188 19.16 7.74 -2.13
CA CYS A 188 17.94 7.04 -2.52
C CYS A 188 17.08 7.90 -3.47
N ARG A 189 16.95 9.20 -3.17
CA ARG A 189 16.18 10.15 -3.99
C ARG A 189 16.75 10.37 -5.39
N SER A 190 18.08 10.33 -5.57
CA SER A 190 18.67 10.37 -6.91
C SER A 190 18.36 9.10 -7.72
N TYR A 191 18.45 7.92 -7.10
CA TYR A 191 18.17 6.65 -7.78
C TYR A 191 16.69 6.40 -8.06
N ALA A 192 15.77 6.91 -7.23
CA ALA A 192 14.33 6.74 -7.41
C ALA A 192 13.83 7.18 -8.81
N ARG A 193 14.41 8.25 -9.38
CA ARG A 193 14.08 8.72 -10.74
C ARG A 193 14.65 7.83 -11.84
N LEU A 194 15.84 7.25 -11.61
CA LEU A 194 16.49 6.32 -12.55
C LEU A 194 15.78 4.94 -12.55
N LEU A 195 15.26 4.52 -11.40
CA LEU A 195 14.57 3.25 -11.23
C LEU A 195 13.38 3.08 -12.19
N ASP A 196 12.54 4.10 -12.34
CA ASP A 196 11.44 4.05 -13.30
C ASP A 196 11.97 3.84 -14.72
N ALA A 197 12.91 4.66 -15.18
CA ALA A 197 13.49 4.56 -16.53
C ALA A 197 14.11 3.19 -16.83
N VAL A 198 15.00 2.70 -15.96
CA VAL A 198 15.70 1.41 -16.14
C VAL A 198 14.72 0.23 -16.10
N THR A 199 13.69 0.28 -15.27
CA THR A 199 12.73 -0.84 -15.14
C THR A 199 11.62 -0.84 -16.19
N ARG A 200 11.48 0.19 -17.05
CA ARG A 200 10.53 0.17 -18.19
C ARG A 200 11.04 -0.69 -19.34
N SER A 201 12.34 -0.69 -19.60
CA SER A 201 12.95 -1.42 -20.71
C SER A 201 13.63 -2.70 -20.22
N PRO A 202 13.20 -3.90 -20.64
CA PRO A 202 13.85 -5.16 -20.24
C PRO A 202 15.26 -5.32 -20.80
N SER A 203 15.63 -4.53 -21.83
CA SER A 203 16.96 -4.51 -22.44
C SER A 203 17.84 -3.35 -21.98
N ALA A 204 17.38 -2.49 -21.06
CA ALA A 204 18.24 -1.45 -20.51
C ALA A 204 19.27 -2.06 -19.55
N GLU A 205 20.54 -1.84 -19.84
CA GLU A 205 21.62 -2.12 -18.89
C GLU A 205 21.38 -1.30 -17.61
N THR A 206 21.48 -1.96 -16.46
CA THR A 206 21.37 -1.29 -15.16
C THR A 206 22.74 -0.69 -14.83
N PRO A 207 22.87 0.64 -14.64
CA PRO A 207 24.13 1.27 -14.26
C PRO A 207 24.74 0.65 -12.99
N GLU A 208 26.07 0.58 -12.91
CA GLU A 208 26.78 -0.12 -11.83
C GLU A 208 26.68 0.58 -10.46
N ASP A 209 26.51 1.89 -10.46
CA ASP A 209 26.20 2.67 -9.27
C ASP A 209 24.79 2.34 -8.72
N LEU A 210 23.82 2.18 -9.62
CA LEU A 210 22.47 1.70 -9.28
C LEU A 210 22.47 0.22 -8.86
N SER A 211 23.23 -0.66 -9.52
CA SER A 211 23.35 -2.08 -9.14
C SER A 211 23.92 -2.21 -7.71
N GLN A 212 24.98 -1.46 -7.41
CA GLN A 212 25.58 -1.39 -6.09
C GLN A 212 24.62 -0.79 -5.05
N HIS A 213 23.88 0.26 -5.39
CA HIS A 213 22.87 0.83 -4.50
C HIS A 213 21.77 -0.18 -4.14
N LEU A 214 21.22 -0.89 -5.13
CA LEU A 214 20.19 -1.92 -4.91
C LEU A 214 20.69 -3.13 -4.10
N SER A 215 22.00 -3.41 -4.12
CA SER A 215 22.58 -4.44 -3.25
C SER A 215 22.61 -4.06 -1.76
N ARG A 216 22.46 -2.76 -1.44
CA ARG A 216 22.57 -2.20 -0.07
C ARG A 216 21.26 -1.62 0.45
N CYS A 217 20.42 -1.04 -0.40
CA CYS A 217 19.16 -0.41 -0.03
C CYS A 217 17.97 -1.35 -0.27
N VAL A 218 17.47 -1.98 0.81
CA VAL A 218 16.34 -2.92 0.74
C VAL A 218 15.07 -2.26 0.19
N GLU A 219 14.78 -1.00 0.54
CA GLU A 219 13.56 -0.30 0.08
C GLU A 219 13.60 0.00 -1.43
N CYS A 220 14.74 0.45 -1.95
CA CYS A 220 14.92 0.65 -3.39
C CYS A 220 14.97 -0.69 -4.15
N ALA A 221 15.46 -1.78 -3.54
CA ALA A 221 15.41 -3.12 -4.11
C ALA A 221 13.96 -3.66 -4.18
N GLU A 222 13.18 -3.51 -3.12
CA GLU A 222 11.74 -3.81 -3.09
C GLU A 222 10.99 -2.98 -4.15
N ALA A 223 11.29 -1.68 -4.27
CA ALA A 223 10.74 -0.82 -5.33
C ALA A 223 11.08 -1.34 -6.72
N ALA A 224 12.36 -1.58 -7.00
CA ALA A 224 12.85 -2.08 -8.30
C ALA A 224 12.17 -3.40 -8.69
N ALA A 225 11.97 -4.31 -7.74
CA ALA A 225 11.29 -5.59 -7.96
C ALA A 225 9.79 -5.39 -8.28
N CYS A 226 9.10 -4.46 -7.61
CA CYS A 226 7.70 -4.12 -7.92
C CYS A 226 7.53 -3.47 -9.30
N LEU A 227 8.52 -2.71 -9.75
CA LEU A 227 8.46 -2.03 -11.05
C LEU A 227 8.76 -2.97 -12.23
N ARG A 228 9.62 -4.00 -12.05
CA ARG A 228 9.97 -4.97 -13.10
C ARG A 228 8.82 -5.94 -13.39
N LEU A 229 7.95 -5.57 -14.34
CA LEU A 229 6.80 -6.37 -14.79
C LEU A 229 7.16 -7.66 -15.56
N HIS A 230 8.43 -7.87 -15.91
CA HIS A 230 8.91 -8.99 -16.72
C HIS A 230 10.00 -9.78 -15.98
N GLY A 231 10.17 -11.07 -16.31
CA GLY A 231 11.24 -11.90 -15.76
C GLY A 231 10.98 -12.50 -14.38
N GLY A 232 9.72 -12.64 -13.95
CA GLY A 232 9.36 -13.33 -12.70
C GLY A 232 9.58 -12.55 -11.40
N GLY A 233 10.14 -11.33 -11.47
CA GLY A 233 10.36 -10.48 -10.30
C GLY A 233 9.06 -10.03 -9.61
N LEU A 234 8.00 -9.77 -10.39
CA LEU A 234 6.71 -9.28 -9.89
C LEU A 234 6.00 -10.27 -8.94
N PRO A 235 5.80 -11.57 -9.27
CA PRO A 235 5.33 -12.58 -8.32
C PRO A 235 6.10 -12.61 -6.99
N ALA A 236 7.43 -12.57 -7.05
CA ALA A 236 8.29 -12.60 -5.87
C ALA A 236 8.15 -11.32 -5.03
N ALA A 237 8.04 -10.15 -5.68
CA ALA A 237 7.82 -8.85 -5.03
C ALA A 237 6.44 -8.78 -4.35
N LEU A 238 5.38 -9.26 -5.02
CA LEU A 238 4.03 -9.34 -4.46
C LEU A 238 3.99 -10.29 -3.27
N ALA A 239 4.46 -11.53 -3.43
CA ALA A 239 4.41 -12.53 -2.36
C ALA A 239 5.27 -12.12 -1.15
N GLY A 240 6.53 -11.72 -1.37
CA GLY A 240 7.42 -11.26 -0.31
C GLY A 240 6.94 -9.95 0.35
N GLY A 241 6.51 -8.96 -0.44
CA GLY A 241 6.08 -7.67 0.09
C GLY A 241 4.73 -7.70 0.81
N VAL A 242 3.80 -8.58 0.42
CA VAL A 242 2.46 -8.68 1.04
C VAL A 242 2.46 -9.67 2.22
N ILE A 243 3.06 -10.86 2.04
CA ILE A 243 3.05 -11.94 3.04
C ILE A 243 4.18 -11.74 4.06
N GLY A 244 5.34 -11.24 3.61
CA GLY A 244 6.53 -11.13 4.45
C GLY A 244 7.24 -12.47 4.61
N TRP A 245 7.39 -12.92 5.85
CA TRP A 245 8.03 -14.20 6.13
C TRP A 245 7.36 -15.35 5.38
N GLY A 246 8.16 -16.27 4.84
CA GLY A 246 7.65 -17.40 4.05
C GLY A 246 7.06 -17.04 2.67
N GLY A 247 6.96 -15.77 2.26
CA GLY A 247 6.27 -15.36 1.04
C GLY A 247 6.76 -16.05 -0.25
N LEU A 248 8.08 -16.24 -0.41
CA LEU A 248 8.64 -16.98 -1.56
C LEU A 248 8.37 -18.48 -1.51
N ALA A 249 8.41 -19.09 -0.32
CA ALA A 249 8.06 -20.50 -0.12
C ALA A 249 6.57 -20.75 -0.36
N TYR A 250 5.72 -19.77 -0.01
CA TYR A 250 4.30 -19.76 -0.34
C TYR A 250 4.08 -19.72 -1.86
N LEU A 251 4.66 -18.73 -2.55
CA LEU A 251 4.56 -18.59 -4.01
C LEU A 251 4.95 -19.88 -4.74
N GLU A 252 6.09 -20.46 -4.38
CA GLU A 252 6.57 -21.70 -4.99
C GLU A 252 5.65 -22.91 -4.69
N ARG A 253 5.05 -22.96 -3.49
CA ARG A 253 4.04 -23.96 -3.13
C ARG A 253 2.76 -23.79 -3.97
N ARG A 254 2.28 -22.55 -4.20
CA ARG A 254 1.13 -22.27 -5.07
C ARG A 254 1.41 -22.63 -6.53
N ARG A 255 2.59 -22.27 -7.06
CA ARG A 255 3.04 -22.62 -8.42
C ARG A 255 3.02 -24.13 -8.65
N ARG A 256 3.61 -24.91 -7.74
CA ARG A 256 3.58 -26.39 -7.83
C ARG A 256 2.16 -26.96 -7.75
N ALA A 257 1.29 -26.40 -6.91
CA ALA A 257 -0.11 -26.82 -6.84
C ALA A 257 -0.88 -26.52 -8.13
N ALA A 258 -0.61 -25.38 -8.78
CA ALA A 258 -1.20 -25.02 -10.07
C ALA A 258 -0.68 -25.92 -11.21
N GLU A 259 0.63 -26.18 -11.26
CA GLU A 259 1.26 -27.11 -12.22
C GLU A 259 0.76 -28.55 -12.08
N ALA A 260 0.45 -28.98 -10.86
CA ALA A 260 -0.17 -30.28 -10.57
C ALA A 260 -1.69 -30.32 -10.84
N GLY A 261 -2.32 -29.21 -11.25
CA GLY A 261 -3.77 -29.10 -11.43
C GLY A 261 -4.59 -29.10 -10.13
N LEU A 262 -3.93 -29.00 -8.97
CA LEU A 262 -4.54 -29.08 -7.64
C LEU A 262 -5.03 -27.73 -7.10
N ALA A 263 -4.63 -26.61 -7.72
CA ALA A 263 -5.05 -25.27 -7.31
C ALA A 263 -6.47 -24.88 -7.79
N GLY A 264 -7.08 -25.68 -8.68
CA GLY A 264 -8.51 -25.61 -8.96
C GLY A 264 -9.29 -26.28 -7.83
N GLY A 265 -10.18 -25.53 -7.18
CA GLY A 265 -10.98 -26.05 -6.08
C GLY A 265 -11.84 -27.27 -6.49
N ARG A 266 -12.31 -28.03 -5.49
CA ARG A 266 -13.08 -29.29 -5.62
C ARG A 266 -14.31 -29.26 -6.55
N THR A 267 -14.72 -28.09 -7.02
CA THR A 267 -15.81 -27.86 -7.98
C THR A 267 -15.49 -28.36 -9.39
N ASP A 268 -14.24 -28.29 -9.84
CA ASP A 268 -13.87 -28.68 -11.22
C ASP A 268 -13.82 -30.22 -11.40
N ALA A 269 -13.85 -30.99 -10.30
CA ALA A 269 -13.95 -32.45 -10.32
C ALA A 269 -15.41 -32.96 -10.38
N ALA A 270 -16.40 -32.07 -10.44
CA ALA A 270 -17.83 -32.40 -10.34
C ALA A 270 -18.66 -31.82 -11.50
N VAL A 271 -18.24 -32.09 -12.75
CA VAL A 271 -19.08 -31.91 -13.95
C VAL A 271 -19.02 -33.16 -14.84
N ASP A 272 -19.78 -34.19 -14.47
CA ASP A 272 -20.67 -34.87 -15.43
C ASP A 272 -21.81 -35.64 -14.72
N THR A 273 -22.69 -34.90 -14.05
CA THR A 273 -24.11 -35.27 -13.88
C THR A 273 -24.93 -33.99 -13.85
N GLY A 274 -25.90 -33.87 -14.75
CA GLY A 274 -26.55 -32.59 -15.07
C GLY A 274 -27.60 -32.10 -14.05
N ILE A 275 -28.15 -30.92 -14.38
CA ILE A 275 -29.25 -30.20 -13.71
C ILE A 275 -28.83 -29.50 -12.40
N ALA A 276 -28.25 -28.31 -12.57
CA ALA A 276 -28.35 -27.20 -11.62
C ALA A 276 -28.81 -25.96 -12.40
N GLU A 277 -29.77 -25.20 -11.87
CA GLU A 277 -30.38 -24.09 -12.61
C GLU A 277 -29.38 -22.96 -12.88
N ILE A 278 -29.37 -22.49 -14.13
CA ILE A 278 -28.55 -21.36 -14.58
C ILE A 278 -29.17 -20.08 -14.01
N ARG A 279 -28.67 -19.64 -12.84
CA ARG A 279 -28.82 -18.23 -12.46
C ARG A 279 -27.85 -17.42 -13.30
N GLU A 280 -28.37 -16.76 -14.32
CA GLU A 280 -27.59 -15.89 -15.22
C GLU A 280 -26.82 -14.83 -14.43
N ALA A 281 -25.51 -15.05 -14.28
CA ALA A 281 -24.60 -14.02 -13.85
C ALA A 281 -24.35 -13.09 -15.04
N ALA A 282 -25.02 -11.93 -15.05
CA ALA A 282 -24.80 -10.92 -16.09
C ALA A 282 -23.29 -10.61 -16.20
N PRO A 283 -22.70 -10.62 -17.41
CA PRO A 283 -21.27 -10.43 -17.59
C PRO A 283 -20.86 -9.06 -17.06
N ARG A 284 -19.78 -9.01 -16.28
CA ARG A 284 -19.20 -7.73 -15.84
C ARG A 284 -18.54 -7.08 -17.03
N ILE A 285 -19.23 -6.09 -17.59
CA ILE A 285 -18.73 -5.29 -18.71
C ILE A 285 -17.41 -4.62 -18.29
N GLY A 286 -16.32 -4.96 -18.97
CA GLY A 286 -14.99 -4.37 -18.76
C GLY A 286 -14.95 -2.87 -19.04
N ARG A 287 -13.84 -2.21 -18.70
CA ARG A 287 -13.75 -0.73 -18.73
C ARG A 287 -14.02 -0.17 -20.13
N THR A 288 -13.66 -0.90 -21.18
CA THR A 288 -13.95 -0.61 -22.59
C THR A 288 -15.46 -0.60 -22.89
N GLY A 289 -16.23 -1.57 -22.43
CA GLY A 289 -17.67 -1.60 -22.68
C GLY A 289 -18.45 -0.52 -21.91
N LEU A 290 -17.93 -0.09 -20.76
CA LEU A 290 -18.50 1.05 -20.00
C LEU A 290 -18.24 2.39 -20.72
N LEU A 291 -17.11 2.54 -21.41
CA LEU A 291 -16.83 3.67 -22.30
C LEU A 291 -17.70 3.65 -23.57
N VAL A 292 -17.89 2.48 -24.20
CA VAL A 292 -18.79 2.34 -25.36
C VAL A 292 -20.24 2.71 -24.99
N ALA A 293 -20.72 2.29 -23.82
CA ALA A 293 -22.04 2.70 -23.31
C ALA A 293 -22.15 4.21 -23.12
N ALA A 294 -21.12 4.87 -22.56
CA ALA A 294 -21.10 6.33 -22.37
C ALA A 294 -21.11 7.11 -23.70
N VAL A 295 -20.43 6.60 -24.75
CA VAL A 295 -20.47 7.18 -26.10
C VAL A 295 -21.86 7.03 -26.74
N ILE A 296 -22.52 5.88 -26.57
CA ILE A 296 -23.88 5.65 -27.10
C ILE A 296 -24.91 6.57 -26.43
N VAL A 297 -24.83 6.76 -25.11
CA VAL A 297 -25.70 7.71 -24.38
C VAL A 297 -25.47 9.15 -24.84
N SER A 298 -24.21 9.53 -25.12
CA SER A 298 -23.86 10.85 -25.65
C SER A 298 -24.37 11.07 -27.08
N GLY A 299 -24.37 10.03 -27.92
CA GLY A 299 -24.93 10.08 -29.27
C GLY A 299 -26.46 10.24 -29.29
N LEU A 300 -27.17 9.58 -28.38
CA LEU A 300 -28.63 9.70 -28.26
C LEU A 300 -29.06 11.08 -27.75
N ALA A 301 -28.29 11.73 -26.88
CA ALA A 301 -28.57 13.08 -26.40
C ALA A 301 -28.58 14.14 -27.54
N LEU A 302 -27.76 13.95 -28.58
CA LEU A 302 -27.70 14.85 -29.73
C LEU A 302 -28.90 14.74 -30.69
N THR A 303 -29.67 13.65 -30.64
CA THR A 303 -30.85 13.45 -31.51
C THR A 303 -32.15 14.06 -30.98
N VAL A 304 -32.18 14.53 -29.72
CA VAL A 304 -33.38 15.07 -29.07
C VAL A 304 -33.46 16.61 -29.13
N SER A 305 -32.39 17.29 -29.58
CA SER A 305 -32.29 18.76 -29.54
C SER A 305 -32.69 19.49 -30.84
N LEU A 306 -33.49 18.87 -31.71
CA LEU A 306 -34.02 19.50 -32.93
C LEU A 306 -35.52 19.21 -33.13
N MET A 307 -36.36 19.95 -32.42
CA MET A 307 -37.74 20.22 -32.82
C MET A 307 -37.91 21.71 -33.16
N PRO A 308 -38.21 22.07 -34.42
CA PRO A 308 -38.54 23.44 -34.80
C PRO A 308 -40.03 23.74 -34.55
N PHE A 309 -40.34 24.94 -34.04
CA PHE A 309 -41.69 25.51 -34.06
C PHE A 309 -41.96 26.19 -35.41
N GLY A 310 -43.24 26.28 -35.82
CA GLY A 310 -43.73 26.71 -37.16
C GLY A 310 -43.17 28.05 -37.70
N ALA A 311 -43.16 28.37 -39.00
CA ALA A 311 -44.29 28.48 -39.97
C ALA A 311 -44.24 29.93 -40.56
N GLU A 312 -44.47 30.27 -41.83
CA GLU A 312 -44.72 29.62 -43.15
C GLU A 312 -43.92 30.44 -44.23
N ASP A 313 -43.96 30.30 -45.56
CA ASP A 313 -44.77 29.58 -46.55
C ASP A 313 -43.94 29.33 -47.85
N GLY A 314 -44.46 28.49 -48.78
CA GLY A 314 -44.41 28.78 -50.22
C GLY A 314 -43.24 28.24 -51.06
N GLY A 315 -43.55 27.38 -52.05
CA GLY A 315 -42.72 27.21 -53.25
C GLY A 315 -42.37 25.76 -53.64
N ALA A 316 -43.03 25.22 -54.67
CA ALA A 316 -42.80 23.87 -55.19
C ALA A 316 -41.70 23.81 -56.27
N ALA A 317 -40.97 22.68 -56.36
CA ALA A 317 -40.73 21.96 -57.63
C ALA A 317 -39.90 20.65 -57.49
N SER A 318 -40.57 19.52 -57.75
CA SER A 318 -40.19 18.39 -58.62
C SER A 318 -38.73 17.90 -58.83
N ALA A 319 -38.60 16.56 -58.75
CA ALA A 319 -37.94 15.65 -59.71
C ALA A 319 -36.53 15.05 -59.44
N ARG A 320 -36.56 13.72 -59.31
CA ARG A 320 -35.71 12.69 -59.96
C ARG A 320 -34.17 12.79 -59.92
N GLY A 321 -33.63 11.91 -59.05
CA GLY A 321 -32.57 10.94 -59.27
C GLY A 321 -31.76 10.88 -60.58
N GLY A 322 -30.46 10.60 -60.40
CA GLY A 322 -29.52 10.14 -61.42
C GLY A 322 -28.17 9.76 -60.80
N SER A 323 -27.74 8.51 -60.96
CA SER A 323 -26.38 8.07 -60.62
C SER A 323 -25.37 8.54 -61.67
N ALA A 324 -24.14 8.87 -61.26
CA ALA A 324 -22.97 8.85 -62.13
C ALA A 324 -21.67 8.67 -61.33
N GLU A 325 -20.75 7.85 -61.83
CA GLU A 325 -19.39 7.63 -61.31
C GLU A 325 -18.55 8.90 -61.14
N GLY A 326 -17.58 8.84 -60.20
CA GLY A 326 -16.51 9.84 -60.07
C GLY A 326 -15.36 9.41 -59.15
N ARG A 327 -14.34 8.74 -59.71
CA ARG A 327 -12.98 8.57 -59.14
C ARG A 327 -11.98 9.21 -60.14
N PRO A 328 -10.70 9.42 -59.77
CA PRO A 328 -10.17 9.91 -58.48
C PRO A 328 -9.07 10.99 -58.69
N VAL A 329 -8.75 11.81 -57.67
CA VAL A 329 -7.41 12.43 -57.56
C VAL A 329 -7.01 12.54 -56.10
N ALA A 330 -5.84 11.98 -55.76
CA ALA A 330 -5.04 12.34 -54.60
C ALA A 330 -3.58 12.28 -55.05
N ASP A 331 -2.84 13.36 -54.83
CA ASP A 331 -1.47 13.55 -55.31
C ASP A 331 -0.54 13.99 -54.17
N SER A 332 0.76 13.93 -54.43
CA SER A 332 1.86 14.55 -53.68
C SER A 332 2.32 13.85 -52.40
N GLY A 333 3.35 13.01 -52.56
CA GLY A 333 4.22 12.51 -51.50
C GLY A 333 5.62 12.20 -52.07
N VAL A 334 6.48 13.22 -52.15
CA VAL A 334 7.78 13.15 -52.85
C VAL A 334 8.96 12.90 -51.88
N SER A 335 9.74 11.86 -52.22
CA SER A 335 11.17 11.61 -51.97
C SER A 335 11.78 11.65 -50.57
N SER A 336 12.42 10.52 -50.23
CA SER A 336 13.54 10.39 -49.29
C SER A 336 14.84 11.05 -49.81
N PRO A 337 15.95 10.99 -49.05
CA PRO A 337 16.92 9.94 -49.41
C PRO A 337 17.51 9.18 -48.22
N SER A 338 17.94 7.95 -48.49
CA SER A 338 18.69 7.07 -47.56
C SER A 338 20.19 7.37 -47.59
N ALA A 339 20.89 7.07 -46.49
CA ALA A 339 22.35 6.93 -46.46
C ALA A 339 22.74 5.49 -46.07
N THR A 340 23.69 4.93 -46.81
CA THR A 340 24.14 3.54 -46.72
C THR A 340 25.22 3.35 -45.65
N THR A 341 25.22 2.23 -44.93
CA THR A 341 26.46 1.67 -44.37
C THR A 341 26.50 0.15 -44.49
N ARG A 342 27.55 -0.37 -45.12
CA ARG A 342 28.01 -1.77 -45.07
C ARG A 342 29.52 -1.70 -44.85
N GLY A 343 30.03 -2.41 -43.85
CA GLY A 343 31.45 -2.47 -43.52
C GLY A 343 31.71 -3.67 -42.63
N GLU A 344 32.37 -4.68 -43.20
CA GLU A 344 32.69 -5.96 -42.56
C GLU A 344 34.20 -5.97 -42.29
N GLY A 345 34.63 -6.44 -41.13
CA GLY A 345 36.03 -6.39 -40.70
C GLY A 345 36.32 -7.37 -39.56
N THR A 346 37.37 -8.16 -39.71
CA THR A 346 37.58 -9.42 -38.97
C THR A 346 38.94 -9.45 -38.26
N LEU A 347 38.96 -10.08 -37.07
CA LEU A 347 40.12 -10.50 -36.26
C LEU A 347 41.04 -9.41 -35.67
N VAL A 348 41.29 -9.51 -34.36
CA VAL A 348 42.60 -9.83 -33.74
C VAL A 348 42.42 -10.04 -32.23
N SER A 349 43.14 -11.02 -31.68
CA SER A 349 43.42 -11.21 -30.24
C SER A 349 44.94 -11.29 -30.09
N PRO A 350 45.54 -10.81 -28.98
CA PRO A 350 46.10 -11.80 -28.05
C PRO A 350 46.10 -11.42 -26.55
N GLU A 351 45.83 -12.45 -25.73
CA GLU A 351 46.50 -12.86 -24.48
C GLU A 351 46.69 -11.93 -23.24
N PRO A 352 46.93 -12.53 -22.04
CA PRO A 352 46.64 -11.90 -20.75
C PRO A 352 47.88 -11.44 -19.97
N VAL A 353 47.64 -10.84 -18.80
CA VAL A 353 48.64 -10.72 -17.72
C VAL A 353 48.10 -11.38 -16.46
N ASP A 354 48.79 -12.42 -16.03
CA ASP A 354 48.62 -13.11 -14.75
C ASP A 354 49.81 -12.74 -13.83
N ALA A 355 49.54 -12.51 -12.55
CA ALA A 355 50.52 -12.26 -11.50
C ALA A 355 49.85 -12.36 -10.12
N GLY A 356 49.55 -13.57 -9.66
CA GLY A 356 49.21 -13.81 -8.26
C GLY A 356 50.44 -13.78 -7.33
N ALA A 357 50.22 -13.58 -6.03
CA ALA A 357 50.76 -14.43 -4.95
C ALA A 357 50.39 -13.91 -3.55
N ASP A 358 49.69 -14.77 -2.79
CA ASP A 358 49.86 -15.08 -1.37
C ASP A 358 50.28 -14.02 -0.33
N ALA A 359 49.47 -13.91 0.73
CA ALA A 359 49.91 -14.39 2.06
C ALA A 359 48.72 -14.67 3.00
N SER A 360 48.76 -15.81 3.70
CA SER A 360 47.81 -16.18 4.77
C SER A 360 48.04 -15.39 6.06
N SER A 361 46.99 -15.18 6.86
CA SER A 361 46.99 -15.48 8.32
C SER A 361 45.64 -15.17 9.03
N LYS A 362 45.17 -16.15 9.81
CA LYS A 362 44.28 -16.07 10.99
C LYS A 362 44.99 -16.87 12.11
N PRO A 363 44.63 -16.80 13.42
CA PRO A 363 43.43 -16.23 14.03
C PRO A 363 43.66 -15.32 15.28
N ASP A 364 42.54 -14.91 15.92
CA ASP A 364 42.22 -14.62 17.35
C ASP A 364 43.31 -14.55 18.47
N PRO A 365 43.07 -13.86 19.63
CA PRO A 365 41.76 -13.68 20.29
C PRO A 365 41.45 -12.33 21.01
N GLU A 366 40.23 -12.32 21.58
CA GLU A 366 39.65 -11.44 22.62
C GLU A 366 40.59 -11.16 23.82
N PRO A 367 40.36 -10.07 24.57
CA PRO A 367 40.02 -10.30 25.99
C PRO A 367 38.89 -9.43 26.56
N GLN A 368 38.25 -10.00 27.58
CA GLN A 368 37.20 -9.42 28.42
C GLN A 368 37.69 -8.22 29.25
N GLY A 369 36.76 -7.34 29.62
CA GLY A 369 36.43 -7.23 31.05
C GLY A 369 36.64 -5.92 31.80
N THR A 370 35.61 -5.62 32.60
CA THR A 370 35.62 -4.91 33.90
C THR A 370 35.45 -3.39 33.95
N SER A 371 34.43 -3.00 34.71
CA SER A 371 34.13 -1.65 35.18
C SER A 371 35.12 -1.17 36.24
N SER A 372 35.27 0.15 36.39
CA SER A 372 35.32 0.85 37.70
C SER A 372 35.27 2.37 37.55
N SER A 373 34.34 3.02 38.23
CA SER A 373 34.40 4.47 38.52
C SER A 373 35.46 4.76 39.59
N PRO A 374 35.91 6.01 39.69
CA PRO A 374 35.75 6.69 40.98
C PRO A 374 35.23 8.13 40.86
N ALA A 375 34.76 8.67 42.00
CA ALA A 375 34.06 9.96 42.08
C ALA A 375 34.94 11.11 42.62
N HIS A 376 34.50 12.34 42.32
CA HIS A 376 34.66 13.61 43.06
C HIS A 376 35.98 14.02 43.75
N ALA A 377 36.50 15.20 43.36
CA ALA A 377 36.98 16.25 44.30
C ALA A 377 37.18 17.66 43.65
N THR A 378 36.17 18.53 43.80
CA THR A 378 36.23 19.95 44.25
C THR A 378 37.32 20.98 43.85
N LYS A 379 36.83 22.06 43.17
CA LYS A 379 36.73 23.48 43.66
C LYS A 379 37.85 24.52 43.39
N GLY A 380 37.44 25.65 42.80
CA GLY A 380 38.17 26.95 42.75
C GLY A 380 37.87 27.76 41.47
N THR A 381 37.66 29.09 41.41
CA THR A 381 36.84 30.09 42.13
C THR A 381 37.19 31.49 41.58
N SER A 382 36.20 32.30 41.11
CA SER A 382 36.27 33.76 40.77
C SER A 382 37.20 34.16 39.58
N GLY A 383 36.97 35.17 38.73
CA GLY A 383 35.95 36.23 38.51
C GLY A 383 36.55 37.28 37.52
N SER A 384 35.92 38.36 37.01
CA SER A 384 34.54 38.92 37.00
C SER A 384 34.48 40.14 36.01
N LYS A 385 33.32 40.81 35.85
CA LYS A 385 32.98 41.97 34.95
C LYS A 385 32.68 41.60 33.47
N GLY A 386 31.70 42.22 32.77
CA GLY A 386 30.68 43.21 33.15
C GLY A 386 30.20 44.06 31.95
N SER A 387 28.95 44.58 31.99
CA SER A 387 28.26 45.40 30.95
C SER A 387 27.68 44.62 29.73
N THR A 388 26.48 44.88 29.20
CA THR A 388 25.37 45.80 29.58
C THR A 388 24.04 45.30 29.02
N THR A 389 22.93 45.38 29.78
CA THR A 389 21.56 45.04 29.30
C THR A 389 20.77 46.29 28.91
N PRO A 390 19.93 46.23 27.87
CA PRO A 390 18.58 46.81 27.98
C PRO A 390 17.49 46.02 27.18
N PRO A 391 16.21 46.30 27.43
CA PRO A 391 15.48 46.20 28.68
C PRO A 391 14.60 44.93 28.72
N ASP A 392 13.87 44.76 29.83
CA ASP A 392 12.91 43.68 30.06
C ASP A 392 11.71 43.75 29.07
N SER A 393 11.70 42.85 28.09
CA SER A 393 10.47 42.48 27.37
C SER A 393 9.79 41.39 28.17
N THR A 394 8.80 41.80 28.98
CA THR A 394 8.04 41.00 29.96
C THR A 394 7.83 39.56 29.48
N LYS A 395 8.72 38.64 29.88
CA LYS A 395 8.61 37.24 29.46
C LYS A 395 7.42 36.64 30.19
N GLY A 396 6.30 36.50 29.47
CA GLY A 396 5.15 35.72 29.94
C GLY A 396 5.59 34.31 30.37
N PRO A 397 4.80 33.62 31.22
CA PRO A 397 5.16 32.32 31.74
C PRO A 397 5.63 31.41 30.59
N ALA A 398 6.82 30.82 30.75
CA ALA A 398 7.43 30.02 29.71
C ALA A 398 6.45 28.91 29.29
N ALA A 399 6.21 28.78 27.99
CA ALA A 399 5.29 27.77 27.48
C ALA A 399 5.82 26.37 27.80
N SER A 400 4.95 25.48 28.26
CA SER A 400 5.29 24.09 28.59
C SER A 400 5.46 23.21 27.35
N CYS A 401 5.13 23.74 26.17
CA CYS A 401 4.99 23.01 24.93
C CYS A 401 5.04 23.91 23.69
N GLN A 402 5.45 23.33 22.57
CA GLN A 402 5.22 23.86 21.24
C GLN A 402 4.18 23.00 20.51
N VAL A 403 3.19 23.61 19.87
CA VAL A 403 2.13 22.92 19.14
C VAL A 403 2.13 23.32 17.68
N LYS A 404 2.07 22.35 16.78
CA LYS A 404 1.78 22.55 15.36
C LYS A 404 0.42 21.95 15.06
N TYR A 405 -0.47 22.75 14.47
CA TYR A 405 -1.79 22.32 14.03
C TYR A 405 -1.83 22.35 12.51
N ASP A 406 -2.05 21.19 11.90
CA ASP A 406 -2.09 21.02 10.44
C ASP A 406 -3.49 20.56 10.01
N VAL A 407 -4.18 21.34 9.17
CA VAL A 407 -5.33 20.84 8.40
C VAL A 407 -4.77 20.02 7.24
N VAL A 408 -4.95 18.70 7.31
CA VAL A 408 -4.38 17.71 6.39
C VAL A 408 -5.23 17.60 5.11
N ASP A 409 -6.55 17.69 5.25
CA ASP A 409 -7.52 17.66 4.16
C ASP A 409 -8.80 18.39 4.59
N GLN A 410 -9.55 18.99 3.66
CA GLN A 410 -10.80 19.71 3.94
C GLN A 410 -11.79 19.54 2.79
N TRP A 411 -13.05 19.27 3.15
CA TRP A 411 -14.18 19.13 2.23
C TRP A 411 -15.39 19.93 2.73
N THR A 412 -16.50 19.87 2.01
CA THR A 412 -17.66 20.79 2.12
C THR A 412 -18.27 20.95 3.52
N ASP A 413 -18.24 19.90 4.36
CA ASP A 413 -18.84 19.87 5.70
C ASP A 413 -17.90 19.31 6.78
N GLY A 414 -16.64 19.05 6.43
CA GLY A 414 -15.67 18.46 7.34
C GLY A 414 -14.21 18.65 6.93
N PHE A 415 -13.32 18.25 7.83
CA PHE A 415 -11.89 18.35 7.69
C PHE A 415 -11.18 17.25 8.46
N GLN A 416 -9.93 16.99 8.07
CA GLN A 416 -8.98 16.18 8.82
C GLN A 416 -7.88 17.10 9.34
N ALA A 417 -7.56 17.02 10.63
CA ALA A 417 -6.45 17.76 11.22
C ALA A 417 -5.53 16.87 12.06
N SER A 418 -4.30 17.33 12.26
CA SER A 418 -3.35 16.77 13.21
C SER A 418 -2.81 17.85 14.14
N VAL A 419 -2.66 17.51 15.42
CA VAL A 419 -2.07 18.36 16.45
C VAL A 419 -0.80 17.66 16.92
N THR A 420 0.36 18.16 16.50
CA THR A 420 1.67 17.68 16.97
C THR A 420 2.13 18.57 18.12
N VAL A 421 2.43 17.95 19.26
CA VAL A 421 2.85 18.64 20.49
C VAL A 421 4.25 18.19 20.84
N THR A 422 5.17 19.15 21.04
CA THR A 422 6.51 18.90 21.60
C THR A 422 6.53 19.45 23.01
N SER A 423 6.83 18.60 23.99
CA SER A 423 6.86 18.97 25.42
C SER A 423 8.24 19.46 25.83
N VAL A 424 8.30 20.47 26.69
CA VAL A 424 9.56 20.91 27.31
C VAL A 424 9.99 19.91 28.39
N ASP A 425 9.04 19.44 29.20
CA ASP A 425 9.26 18.53 30.32
C ASP A 425 8.91 17.07 29.96
N ALA A 426 9.39 16.12 30.77
CA ALA A 426 8.99 14.72 30.67
C ALA A 426 7.57 14.52 31.23
N LEU A 427 6.78 13.69 30.55
CA LEU A 427 5.39 13.42 30.86
C LEU A 427 5.17 11.92 31.06
N ASP A 428 4.49 11.54 32.14
CA ASP A 428 3.97 10.17 32.34
C ASP A 428 2.54 10.00 31.78
N SER A 429 1.85 11.13 31.56
CA SER A 429 0.59 11.26 30.85
C SER A 429 0.41 12.69 30.34
N TRP A 430 -0.44 12.87 29.33
CA TRP A 430 -0.75 14.18 28.76
C TRP A 430 -2.24 14.38 28.49
N GLU A 431 -2.64 15.63 28.63
CA GLU A 431 -3.92 16.20 28.24
C GLU A 431 -3.62 17.48 27.43
N ILE A 432 -4.03 17.52 26.17
CA ILE A 432 -3.91 18.70 25.31
C ILE A 432 -5.30 19.28 25.05
N GLY A 433 -5.49 20.55 25.40
CA GLY A 433 -6.74 21.28 25.23
C GLY A 433 -6.63 22.44 24.25
N TRP A 434 -7.70 22.71 23.51
CA TRP A 434 -7.83 23.89 22.62
C TRP A 434 -9.29 24.34 22.50
N THR A 435 -9.52 25.46 21.82
CA THR A 435 -10.87 25.99 21.56
C THR A 435 -11.07 26.18 20.06
N PHE A 436 -12.26 25.88 19.55
CA PHE A 436 -12.68 26.13 18.18
C PHE A 436 -13.53 27.40 18.07
N ASP A 437 -13.18 28.30 17.16
CA ASP A 437 -13.87 29.60 17.02
C ASP A 437 -15.13 29.50 16.14
N ASP A 438 -15.10 28.68 15.09
CA ASP A 438 -16.18 28.59 14.08
C ASP A 438 -17.17 27.44 14.35
N GLY A 439 -17.32 27.06 15.63
CA GLY A 439 -18.26 26.02 16.05
C GLY A 439 -17.90 24.59 15.62
N GLN A 440 -16.65 24.37 15.17
CA GLN A 440 -16.19 23.07 14.68
C GLN A 440 -16.37 21.96 15.73
N ARG A 441 -16.70 20.74 15.28
CA ARG A 441 -16.93 19.57 16.16
C ARG A 441 -16.03 18.41 15.78
N VAL A 442 -15.30 17.86 16.75
CA VAL A 442 -14.57 16.59 16.56
C VAL A 442 -15.57 15.45 16.49
N THR A 443 -15.50 14.63 15.44
CA THR A 443 -16.37 13.45 15.23
C THR A 443 -15.64 12.13 15.47
N GLN A 444 -14.33 12.09 15.23
CA GLN A 444 -13.48 10.93 15.50
C GLN A 444 -12.04 11.38 15.79
N MET A 445 -11.39 10.78 16.77
CA MET A 445 -9.97 11.00 17.08
C MET A 445 -9.19 9.68 17.01
N TRP A 446 -7.90 9.76 16.70
CA TRP A 446 -6.90 8.70 16.86
C TRP A 446 -5.68 9.23 17.62
N ASP A 447 -4.90 8.30 18.17
CA ASP A 447 -3.77 8.57 19.08
C ASP A 447 -4.14 9.35 20.36
N GLY A 448 -5.44 9.47 20.67
CA GLY A 448 -5.96 10.03 21.91
C GLY A 448 -7.47 9.82 22.05
N THR A 449 -8.01 10.11 23.22
CA THR A 449 -9.46 10.13 23.48
C THR A 449 -9.93 11.57 23.56
N VAL A 450 -11.00 11.92 22.85
CA VAL A 450 -11.55 13.28 22.82
C VAL A 450 -12.77 13.45 23.73
N ALA A 451 -12.80 14.54 24.48
CA ALA A 451 -13.99 15.12 25.08
C ALA A 451 -14.16 16.56 24.55
N GLN A 452 -15.37 16.93 24.11
CA GLN A 452 -15.66 18.28 23.64
C GLN A 452 -16.93 18.83 24.31
N ASP A 453 -16.80 19.99 24.96
CA ASP A 453 -17.91 20.75 25.52
C ASP A 453 -17.98 22.14 24.87
N GLY A 454 -19.09 22.39 24.15
CA GLY A 454 -19.21 23.54 23.25
C GLY A 454 -18.05 23.61 22.25
N SER A 455 -17.31 24.71 22.28
CA SER A 455 -16.10 24.94 21.50
C SER A 455 -14.82 24.37 22.10
N ARG A 456 -14.81 24.00 23.40
CA ARG A 456 -13.60 23.52 24.08
C ARG A 456 -13.39 22.04 23.83
N VAL A 457 -12.25 21.69 23.26
CA VAL A 457 -11.80 20.31 23.03
C VAL A 457 -10.70 19.98 24.03
N THR A 458 -10.79 18.79 24.62
CA THR A 458 -9.74 18.18 25.44
C THR A 458 -9.43 16.80 24.86
N ALA A 459 -8.17 16.55 24.54
CA ALA A 459 -7.67 15.25 24.09
C ALA A 459 -6.71 14.67 25.13
N THR A 460 -6.95 13.44 25.57
CA THR A 460 -6.11 12.72 26.54
C THR A 460 -5.36 11.57 25.89
N ALA A 461 -4.23 11.21 26.48
CA ALA A 461 -3.36 10.14 25.98
C ALA A 461 -4.05 8.78 25.83
N ALA A 462 -3.65 8.03 24.81
CA ALA A 462 -3.87 6.60 24.74
C ALA A 462 -2.83 5.85 25.59
N ASP A 463 -3.14 4.63 26.02
CA ASP A 463 -2.28 3.87 26.92
C ASP A 463 -0.85 3.63 26.39
N TYR A 464 -0.67 3.60 25.07
CA TYR A 464 0.61 3.36 24.41
C TYR A 464 1.45 4.62 24.16
N ASN A 465 0.89 5.83 24.28
CA ASN A 465 1.59 7.09 23.97
C ASN A 465 1.56 8.14 25.09
N LYS A 466 1.10 7.77 26.30
CA LYS A 466 1.05 8.63 27.48
C LYS A 466 2.43 9.07 28.00
N SER A 467 3.47 8.24 27.84
CA SER A 467 4.83 8.61 28.24
C SER A 467 5.57 9.34 27.12
N VAL A 468 6.12 10.52 27.43
CA VAL A 468 6.88 11.36 26.51
C VAL A 468 8.12 11.89 27.25
N ALA A 469 9.31 11.68 26.69
CA ALA A 469 10.54 12.23 27.26
C ALA A 469 10.60 13.76 27.16
N ALA A 470 11.40 14.42 28.01
CA ALA A 470 11.63 15.87 27.91
C ALA A 470 12.21 16.24 26.54
N GLY A 471 11.64 17.25 25.87
CA GLY A 471 11.95 17.60 24.48
C GLY A 471 11.36 16.65 23.43
N GLY A 472 10.62 15.61 23.84
CA GLY A 472 9.95 14.66 22.97
C GLY A 472 8.61 15.19 22.44
N SER A 473 8.12 14.54 21.38
CA SER A 473 6.87 14.92 20.71
C SER A 473 5.86 13.77 20.69
N PHE A 474 4.59 14.13 20.77
CA PHE A 474 3.46 13.25 20.47
C PHE A 474 2.54 13.94 19.46
N ALA A 475 1.64 13.19 18.83
CA ALA A 475 0.63 13.75 17.94
C ALA A 475 -0.71 13.07 18.16
N VAL A 476 -1.78 13.86 18.04
CA VAL A 476 -3.14 13.34 17.80
C VAL A 476 -3.58 13.75 16.40
N GLY A 477 -4.54 13.02 15.86
CA GLY A 477 -5.26 13.48 14.68
C GLY A 477 -6.74 13.15 14.79
N PHE A 478 -7.55 13.90 14.05
CA PHE A 478 -8.99 13.78 14.16
C PHE A 478 -9.70 14.19 12.87
N LEU A 479 -10.93 13.70 12.71
CA LEU A 479 -11.91 14.24 11.78
C LEU A 479 -12.80 15.23 12.54
N GLY A 480 -13.07 16.37 11.92
CA GLY A 480 -14.01 17.36 12.42
C GLY A 480 -15.05 17.74 11.37
N THR A 481 -16.20 18.24 11.82
CA THR A 481 -17.19 18.92 10.97
C THR A 481 -17.14 20.42 11.18
N TRP A 482 -17.45 21.17 10.13
CA TRP A 482 -17.53 22.63 10.13
C TRP A 482 -18.73 23.10 9.28
N HIS A 483 -19.17 24.35 9.49
CA HIS A 483 -20.34 24.91 8.78
C HIS A 483 -20.03 26.28 8.18
N ASP A 484 -19.78 27.28 9.01
CA ASP A 484 -19.59 28.67 8.56
C ASP A 484 -18.11 29.04 8.33
N GLY A 485 -17.19 28.39 9.05
CA GLY A 485 -15.74 28.57 8.93
C GLY A 485 -14.95 27.39 9.50
N ASN A 486 -13.66 27.34 9.22
CA ASN A 486 -12.72 26.35 9.76
C ASN A 486 -11.40 27.01 10.19
N THR A 487 -11.50 28.05 11.01
CA THR A 487 -10.35 28.78 11.55
C THR A 487 -9.49 27.83 12.40
N THR A 488 -8.18 27.88 12.17
CA THR A 488 -7.20 27.09 12.94
C THR A 488 -7.07 27.67 14.35
N PRO A 489 -7.25 26.86 15.42
CA PRO A 489 -7.05 27.32 16.79
C PRO A 489 -5.66 27.91 17.02
N ASP A 490 -5.57 28.96 17.82
CA ASP A 490 -4.30 29.59 18.23
C ASP A 490 -3.92 29.31 19.69
N ALA A 491 -4.91 29.00 20.54
CA ALA A 491 -4.75 28.78 21.97
C ALA A 491 -4.77 27.28 22.34
N PHE A 492 -3.59 26.74 22.68
CA PHE A 492 -3.42 25.37 23.18
C PHE A 492 -2.88 25.33 24.62
N THR A 493 -3.28 24.30 25.38
CA THR A 493 -2.77 24.02 26.72
C THR A 493 -2.42 22.56 26.93
N LEU A 494 -1.21 22.26 27.38
CA LEU A 494 -0.75 20.92 27.79
C LEU A 494 -0.76 20.82 29.32
N ASN A 495 -1.53 19.88 29.88
CA ASN A 495 -1.68 19.68 31.33
C ASN A 495 -2.02 20.99 32.08
N GLY A 496 -2.80 21.88 31.44
CA GLY A 496 -3.15 23.22 31.94
C GLY A 496 -2.10 24.32 31.73
N GLY A 497 -0.85 23.98 31.37
CA GLY A 497 0.18 24.94 30.97
C GLY A 497 -0.02 25.40 29.51
N ARG A 498 0.26 26.68 29.20
CA ARG A 498 0.08 27.22 27.84
C ARG A 498 1.16 26.71 26.89
N CYS A 499 0.78 26.39 25.65
CA CYS A 499 1.72 26.13 24.56
C CYS A 499 1.93 27.38 23.69
N THR A 500 3.07 27.44 22.99
CA THR A 500 3.25 28.32 21.82
C THR A 500 2.86 27.58 20.55
N THR A 501 2.09 28.20 19.67
CA THR A 501 1.81 27.69 18.33
C THR A 501 2.98 27.90 17.38
N ALA A 502 3.20 26.93 16.50
CA ALA A 502 4.07 27.02 15.34
C ALA A 502 3.18 27.02 14.08
N HIS A 503 3.33 28.07 13.27
CA HIS A 503 2.71 28.20 11.95
C HIS A 503 3.55 27.50 10.87
#